data_AF-G5E2H7-F1
#
_entry.id   AF-G5E2H7-F1
#
_cell.length_a   1.000
_cell.length_b   1.000
_cell.length_c   1.000
_cell.angle_alpha   90.00
_cell.angle_beta   90.00
_cell.angle_gamma   90.00
#
_symmetry.space_group_name_H-M   'P 1'
#
loop_
_entity.id
_entity.type
_entity.pdbx_description
1 polymer ?
#
loop_
_entity_poly.entity_id
_entity_poly.type
_entity_poly.pdbx_seq_one_letter_code
_entity_poly.pdbx_strand_id
1 'polypeptide(L)'
;GTLIPYKCDLSNEEEILSMFSAIKTLHQGVDVCINNAGLARPEPLLTGKTEGWAMIDVNVLAVSICTREAYHSMRERNVDDGHIINI
;
A
#
# COMPACT_ATOMS: atom_id res chain seq x y z
N GLY A 1 8.83 -6.86 21.14
CA GLY A 1 8.62 -6.47 19.74
C GLY A 1 8.85 -4.98 19.60
N THR A 2 9.17 -4.52 18.40
CA THR A 2 9.40 -3.10 18.09
C THR A 2 8.30 -2.64 17.15
N LEU A 3 7.78 -1.44 17.34
CA LEU A 3 6.74 -0.85 16.49
C LEU A 3 7.23 0.53 16.05
N ILE A 4 7.24 0.75 14.74
CA ILE A 4 7.79 1.97 14.13
C ILE A 4 6.68 2.61 13.30
N PRO A 5 6.13 3.75 13.76
CA PRO A 5 5.14 4.46 12.98
C PRO A 5 5.80 5.16 11.79
N TYR A 6 5.15 5.11 10.63
CA TYR A 6 5.54 5.86 9.44
C TYR A 6 4.27 6.49 8.84
N LYS A 7 4.29 7.80 8.61
CA LYS A 7 3.18 8.49 7.97
C LYS A 7 3.28 8.28 6.46
N CYS A 8 2.18 7.83 5.84
CA CYS A 8 2.06 7.68 4.40
C CYS A 8 0.61 7.94 3.98
N ASP A 9 0.37 8.91 3.10
CA ASP A 9 -0.89 9.02 2.38
C ASP A 9 -0.88 8.05 1.20
N LEU A 10 -1.75 7.03 1.26
CA LEU A 10 -1.81 5.98 0.23
C LEU A 10 -2.45 6.44 -1.08
N SER A 11 -3.03 7.64 -1.13
CA SER A 11 -3.43 8.25 -2.42
C SER A 11 -2.26 8.89 -3.16
N ASN A 12 -1.08 8.98 -2.55
CA ASN A 12 0.13 9.57 -3.13
C ASN A 12 1.21 8.50 -3.37
N GLU A 13 1.49 8.17 -4.65
CA GLU A 13 2.50 7.17 -5.01
C GLU A 13 3.90 7.52 -4.49
N GLU A 14 4.30 8.80 -4.48
CA GLU A 14 5.62 9.20 -4.00
C GLU A 14 5.81 8.89 -2.51
N GLU A 15 4.75 9.05 -1.71
CA GLU A 15 4.79 8.70 -0.28
C GLU A 15 4.87 7.18 -0.08
N ILE A 16 4.17 6.40 -0.90
CA ILE A 16 4.25 4.92 -0.87
C ILE A 16 5.69 4.48 -1.17
N LEU A 17 6.28 4.97 -2.25
CA LEU A 17 7.65 4.64 -2.64
C LEU A 17 8.66 5.08 -1.57
N SER A 18 8.45 6.25 -0.97
CA SER A 18 9.29 6.75 0.13
C SER A 18 9.20 5.85 1.36
N MET A 19 8.01 5.37 1.72
CA MET A 19 7.79 4.43 2.81
C MET A 19 8.54 3.10 2.56
N PHE A 20 8.40 2.50 1.37
CA PHE A 20 9.11 1.25 1.05
C PHE A 20 10.63 1.43 1.01
N SER A 21 11.13 2.58 0.53
CA SER A 21 12.55 2.93 0.59
C SER A 21 13.06 3.03 2.04
N ALA A 22 12.28 3.67 2.92
CA ALA A 22 12.60 3.75 4.35
C ALA A 22 12.60 2.36 5.01
N ILE A 23 11.63 1.50 4.71
CA ILE A 23 11.58 0.13 5.22
C ILE A 23 12.82 -0.66 4.77
N LYS A 24 13.19 -0.59 3.49
CA LYS A 24 14.39 -1.25 2.96
C LYS A 24 15.65 -0.77 3.69
N THR A 25 15.77 0.54 3.90
CA THR A 25 16.96 1.14 4.54
C THR A 25 17.06 0.79 6.03
N LEU A 26 15.95 0.83 6.76
CA LEU A 26 15.93 0.69 8.22
C LEU A 26 15.73 -0.76 8.68
N HIS A 27 15.09 -1.59 7.86
CA HIS A 27 14.60 -2.93 8.22
C HIS A 27 14.91 -4.01 7.18
N GLN A 28 15.73 -3.69 6.17
CA GLN A 28 16.14 -4.58 5.07
C GLN A 28 15.02 -4.90 4.07
N GLY A 29 13.74 -4.99 4.50
CA GLY A 29 12.61 -5.18 3.61
C GLY A 29 11.33 -5.61 4.31
N VAL A 30 10.37 -6.10 3.51
CA VAL A 30 9.03 -6.53 3.96
C VAL A 30 8.86 -8.03 3.78
N ASP A 31 8.55 -8.76 4.84
CA ASP A 31 8.20 -10.20 4.78
C ASP A 31 6.69 -10.45 4.76
N VAL A 32 5.92 -9.52 5.34
CA VAL A 32 4.45 -9.53 5.31
C VAL A 32 3.93 -8.15 4.98
N CYS A 33 3.09 -8.03 3.96
CA CYS A 33 2.37 -6.80 3.60
C CYS A 33 0.88 -7.00 3.82
N ILE A 34 0.25 -6.10 4.59
CA ILE A 34 -1.20 -6.11 4.82
C ILE A 34 -1.79 -4.84 4.24
N ASN A 35 -2.39 -4.96 3.06
CA ASN A 35 -3.12 -3.88 2.41
C ASN A 35 -4.52 -3.78 3.03
N ASN A 36 -4.61 -3.10 4.17
CA ASN A 36 -5.85 -2.92 4.92
C ASN A 36 -6.50 -1.55 4.72
N ALA A 37 -5.75 -0.55 4.30
CA ALA A 37 -6.30 0.79 4.16
C ALA A 37 -7.35 0.84 3.04
N GLY A 38 -8.51 1.40 3.37
CA GLY A 38 -9.60 1.54 2.43
C GLY A 38 -10.59 2.63 2.86
N LEU A 39 -11.27 3.19 1.88
CA LEU A 39 -12.28 4.23 2.06
C LEU A 39 -13.58 3.81 1.40
N ALA A 40 -14.71 4.14 2.01
CA ALA A 40 -16.03 3.94 1.41
C ALA A 40 -16.74 5.29 1.34
N ARG A 41 -16.96 5.77 0.12
CA ARG A 41 -17.73 6.99 -0.16
C ARG A 41 -18.80 6.67 -1.20
N PRO A 42 -20.03 6.34 -0.77
CA PRO A 42 -21.09 5.99 -1.72
C PRO A 42 -21.44 7.22 -2.57
N GLU A 43 -21.40 7.06 -3.89
CA GLU A 43 -21.62 8.13 -4.85
C GLU A 43 -22.34 7.56 -6.09
N PRO A 44 -23.51 8.10 -6.52
CA PRO A 44 -24.30 7.51 -7.58
C PRO A 44 -23.59 7.52 -8.94
N LEU A 45 -23.67 6.43 -9.70
CA LEU A 45 -22.94 6.30 -10.97
C LEU A 45 -23.30 7.38 -12.02
N LEU A 46 -24.57 7.78 -12.10
CA LEU A 46 -25.05 8.70 -13.17
C LEU A 46 -24.98 10.18 -12.79
N THR A 47 -24.95 10.50 -11.50
CA THR A 47 -25.12 11.88 -11.00
C THR A 47 -24.08 12.25 -9.94
N GLY A 48 -23.15 11.34 -9.68
CA GLY A 48 -22.15 11.47 -8.65
C GLY A 48 -21.07 12.47 -8.97
N LYS A 49 -20.36 12.90 -7.93
CA LYS A 49 -19.17 13.73 -8.07
C LYS A 49 -17.91 12.87 -8.18
N THR A 50 -17.00 13.25 -9.07
CA THR A 50 -15.73 12.53 -9.28
C THR A 50 -14.93 12.38 -7.99
N GLU A 51 -14.97 13.38 -7.10
CA GLU A 51 -14.27 13.33 -5.81
C GLU A 51 -14.77 12.20 -4.88
N GLY A 52 -16.02 11.75 -5.06
CA GLY A 52 -16.56 10.59 -4.35
C GLY A 52 -15.96 9.27 -4.83
N TRP A 53 -15.57 9.19 -6.11
CA TRP A 53 -14.95 8.00 -6.72
C TRP A 53 -13.43 7.93 -6.56
N ALA A 54 -12.80 8.99 -6.03
CA ALA A 54 -11.36 9.02 -5.72
C ALA A 54 -10.93 7.94 -4.69
N MET A 55 -11.88 7.19 -4.10
CA MET A 55 -11.58 5.97 -3.33
C MET A 55 -10.82 4.91 -4.16
N ILE A 56 -10.85 4.96 -5.49
CA ILE A 56 -10.06 4.09 -6.37
C ILE A 56 -8.55 4.24 -6.11
N ASP A 57 -8.09 5.46 -5.79
CA ASP A 57 -6.66 5.73 -5.56
C ASP A 57 -6.13 4.93 -4.37
N VAL A 58 -6.90 4.83 -3.29
CA VAL A 58 -6.53 4.05 -2.10
C VAL A 58 -6.87 2.57 -2.27
N ASN A 59 -8.11 2.25 -2.66
CA ASN A 59 -8.62 0.89 -2.58
C ASN A 59 -8.13 -0.02 -3.72
N VAL A 60 -7.65 0.55 -4.82
CA VAL A 60 -7.21 -0.21 -6.01
C VAL A 60 -5.77 0.13 -6.36
N LEU A 61 -5.46 1.41 -6.59
CA LEU A 61 -4.12 1.80 -7.04
C LEU A 61 -3.07 1.57 -5.94
N ALA A 62 -3.31 2.04 -4.72
CA ALA A 62 -2.37 1.86 -3.61
C ALA A 62 -2.14 0.38 -3.28
N VAL A 63 -3.21 -0.44 -3.25
CA VAL A 63 -3.10 -1.91 -3.06
C VAL A 63 -2.19 -2.54 -4.12
N SER A 64 -2.34 -2.12 -5.37
CA SER A 64 -1.53 -2.61 -6.49
C SER A 64 -0.07 -2.20 -6.36
N ILE A 65 0.19 -0.94 -6.00
CA ILE A 65 1.56 -0.40 -5.80
C ILE A 65 2.22 -1.08 -4.60
N CYS A 66 1.57 -1.13 -3.44
CA CYS A 66 2.10 -1.79 -2.25
C CYS A 66 2.37 -3.28 -2.49
N THR A 67 1.50 -3.98 -3.23
CA THR A 67 1.73 -5.38 -3.63
C THR A 67 2.98 -5.52 -4.50
N ARG A 68 3.15 -4.64 -5.50
CA ARG A 68 4.34 -4.60 -6.37
C ARG A 68 5.62 -4.39 -5.57
N GLU A 69 5.65 -3.38 -4.71
CA GLU A 69 6.84 -3.04 -3.91
C GLU A 69 7.16 -4.11 -2.86
N ALA A 70 6.14 -4.67 -2.19
CA ALA A 70 6.31 -5.77 -1.25
C ALA A 70 6.89 -7.01 -1.94
N TYR A 71 6.37 -7.40 -3.11
CA TYR A 71 6.90 -8.51 -3.89
C TYR A 71 8.36 -8.27 -4.30
N HIS A 72 8.69 -7.07 -4.80
CA HIS A 72 10.08 -6.75 -5.16
C HIS A 72 11.00 -6.84 -3.94
N SER A 73 10.58 -6.33 -2.78
CA SER A 73 11.33 -6.41 -1.53
C SER A 73 11.59 -7.86 -1.10
N MET A 74 10.60 -8.74 -1.20
CA MET A 74 10.73 -10.17 -0.91
C MET A 74 11.68 -10.86 -1.89
N ARG A 75 11.48 -10.62 -3.20
CA ARG A 75 12.26 -11.23 -4.27
C ARG A 75 13.74 -10.86 -4.20
N GLU A 76 14.07 -9.59 -3.96
CA GLU A 76 15.45 -9.13 -3.85
C GLU A 76 16.22 -9.80 -2.70
N ARG A 77 15.50 -10.29 -1.69
CA ARG A 77 16.07 -10.97 -0.51
C ARG A 77 15.91 -12.49 -0.54
N ASN A 78 15.37 -13.04 -1.63
CA ASN A 78 15.06 -14.48 -1.78
C ASN A 78 14.13 -15.03 -0.68
N VAL A 79 13.13 -14.25 -0.26
CA VAL A 79 12.08 -14.72 0.65
C VAL A 79 11.13 -15.67 -0.09
N ASP A 80 10.92 -16.87 0.44
CA ASP A 80 10.07 -17.92 -0.14
C ASP A 80 8.81 -18.23 0.68
N ASP A 81 8.68 -17.65 1.88
CA ASP A 81 7.54 -17.78 2.81
C ASP A 81 6.83 -16.45 3.12
N GLY A 82 7.06 -15.43 2.29
CA GLY A 82 6.45 -14.10 2.41
C GLY A 82 4.96 -14.09 2.06
N HIS A 83 4.22 -13.13 2.64
CA HIS A 83 2.76 -13.05 2.46
C HIS A 83 2.30 -11.62 2.11
N ILE A 84 1.37 -11.52 1.16
CA ILE A 84 0.65 -10.28 0.86
C ILE A 84 -0.84 -10.55 1.09
N ILE A 85 -1.46 -9.77 1.96
CA ILE A 85 -2.86 -9.93 2.38
C ILE A 85 -3.60 -8.65 2.00
N ASN A 86 -4.64 -8.80 1.17
CA ASN A 86 -5.54 -7.72 0.79
C ASN A 86 -6.87 -7.92 1.52
N ILE A 87 -7.35 -6.87 2.18
CA ILE A 87 -8.61 -6.87 2.94
C ILE A 87 -9.74 -6.33 2.08
#